data_AF-A0A6G9XP66-F1
#
_entry.id   AF-A0A6G9XP66-F1
#
_cell.length_a   1.000
_cell.length_b   1.000
_cell.length_c   1.000
_cell.angle_alpha   90.00
_cell.angle_beta   90.00
_cell.angle_gamma   90.00
#
_symmetry.space_group_name_H-M   'P 1'
#
loop_
_entity.id
_entity.type
_entity.pdbx_description
1 polymer ?
#
loop_
_entity_poly.entity_id
_entity_poly.type
_entity_poly.pdbx_seq_one_letter_code
_entity_poly.pdbx_strand_id
1 'polypeptide(L)'
;MLDYVFGLPDPYVFPQIPLQGDDRALIQRYITMSRRLAGFSLINDDTTLSVGRYPGGDEWYVRVLGFPADESFLGASAAFRQLHNDGEPASFSNAHNALFKVMKSLPEEQQVTIRETVPLWRSARGKLMNHTIQTLTALKASNATLDNPVSFGNINPDELIRTFNYGDSLHFGDGRGQLDNLLADPFHEAYYKYSALISIVGLSHFYFGFAVLLDSALSGVS
;
A
#
# COMPACT_ATOMS: atom_id res chain seq x y z
N MET A 1 4.12 -10.77 -6.84
CA MET A 1 3.71 -11.15 -5.46
C MET A 1 2.25 -10.83 -5.17
N LEU A 2 1.75 -9.63 -5.50
CA LEU A 2 0.33 -9.29 -5.34
C LEU A 2 -0.62 -10.27 -6.05
N ASP A 3 -0.36 -10.58 -7.32
CA ASP A 3 -1.13 -11.56 -8.08
C ASP A 3 -1.11 -12.95 -7.43
N TYR A 4 0.08 -13.45 -7.08
CA TYR A 4 0.23 -14.71 -6.33
C TYR A 4 -0.60 -14.73 -5.04
N VAL A 5 -0.62 -13.66 -4.25
CA VAL A 5 -1.34 -13.63 -2.97
C VAL A 5 -2.85 -13.53 -3.17
N PHE A 6 -3.31 -12.63 -4.03
CA PHE A 6 -4.73 -12.25 -4.10
C PHE A 6 -5.49 -12.84 -5.30
N GLY A 7 -4.82 -13.18 -6.40
CA GLY A 7 -5.47 -13.65 -7.64
C GLY A 7 -6.52 -12.64 -8.13
N LEU A 8 -6.18 -11.35 -8.14
CA LEU A 8 -7.11 -10.30 -8.54
C LEU A 8 -7.45 -10.43 -10.03
N PRO A 9 -8.69 -10.13 -10.45
CA PRO A 9 -9.05 -10.08 -11.86
C PRO A 9 -8.14 -9.11 -12.63
N ASP A 10 -7.89 -9.43 -13.91
CA ASP A 10 -7.07 -8.60 -14.78
C ASP A 10 -7.66 -7.17 -14.86
N PRO A 11 -6.93 -6.14 -14.40
CA PRO A 11 -7.43 -4.77 -14.38
C PRO A 11 -7.61 -4.18 -15.79
N TYR A 12 -6.94 -4.72 -16.83
CA TYR A 12 -7.05 -4.18 -18.19
C TYR A 12 -8.37 -4.52 -18.86
N VAL A 13 -9.02 -5.63 -18.47
CA VAL A 13 -10.31 -6.06 -19.04
C VAL A 13 -11.53 -5.52 -18.29
N PHE A 14 -11.32 -4.65 -17.30
CA PHE A 14 -12.41 -4.06 -16.53
C PHE A 14 -13.35 -3.24 -17.44
N PRO A 15 -14.69 -3.36 -17.31
CA PRO A 15 -15.61 -2.71 -18.22
C PRO A 15 -15.56 -1.20 -18.09
N GLN A 16 -15.77 -0.53 -19.22
CA GLN A 16 -15.96 0.91 -19.27
C GLN A 16 -17.25 1.29 -18.54
N ILE A 17 -17.21 2.39 -17.83
CA ILE A 17 -18.35 2.91 -17.08
C ILE A 17 -18.51 4.41 -17.30
N PRO A 18 -19.74 4.93 -17.39
CA PRO A 18 -20.03 6.32 -17.70
C PRO A 18 -19.84 7.19 -16.44
N LEU A 19 -18.61 7.29 -15.95
CA LEU A 19 -18.23 8.20 -14.88
C LEU A 19 -18.33 9.65 -15.34
N GLN A 20 -19.02 10.49 -14.58
CA GLN A 20 -19.28 11.89 -14.91
C GLN A 20 -19.00 12.81 -13.71
N GLY A 21 -18.86 14.11 -13.99
CA GLY A 21 -18.72 15.16 -12.98
C GLY A 21 -17.59 14.88 -11.98
N ASP A 22 -17.90 15.09 -10.69
CA ASP A 22 -16.94 14.97 -9.59
C ASP A 22 -16.35 13.55 -9.46
N ASP A 23 -17.14 12.50 -9.75
CA ASP A 23 -16.68 11.10 -9.67
C ASP A 23 -15.59 10.83 -10.73
N ARG A 24 -15.73 11.40 -11.93
CA ARG A 24 -14.71 11.30 -13.00
C ARG A 24 -13.44 12.07 -12.61
N ALA A 25 -13.58 13.30 -12.13
CA ALA A 25 -12.45 14.13 -11.73
C ALA A 25 -11.65 13.50 -10.58
N LEU A 26 -12.35 12.90 -9.61
CA LEU A 26 -11.75 12.18 -8.50
C LEU A 26 -10.93 10.97 -8.97
N ILE A 27 -11.48 10.15 -9.87
CA ILE A 27 -10.77 8.99 -10.39
C ILE A 27 -9.56 9.40 -11.23
N GLN A 28 -9.69 10.44 -12.06
CA GLN A 28 -8.55 10.99 -12.81
C GLN A 28 -7.44 11.50 -11.87
N ARG A 29 -7.82 12.13 -10.75
CA ARG A 29 -6.87 12.57 -9.72
C ARG A 29 -6.16 11.38 -9.07
N TYR A 30 -6.90 10.32 -8.72
CA TYR A 30 -6.33 9.09 -8.18
C TYR A 30 -5.29 8.49 -9.14
N ILE A 31 -5.62 8.32 -10.42
CA ILE A 31 -4.72 7.78 -11.45
C ILE A 31 -3.46 8.64 -11.58
N THR A 32 -3.64 9.96 -11.66
CA THR A 32 -2.52 10.92 -11.74
C THR A 32 -1.59 10.79 -10.54
N MET A 33 -2.14 10.67 -9.34
CA MET A 33 -1.35 10.51 -8.12
C MET A 33 -0.66 9.16 -8.03
N SER A 34 -1.29 8.07 -8.48
CA SER A 34 -0.64 6.77 -8.60
C SER A 34 0.54 6.81 -9.58
N ARG A 35 0.37 7.44 -10.76
CA ARG A 35 1.46 7.62 -11.73
C ARG A 35 2.59 8.48 -11.16
N ARG A 36 2.26 9.55 -10.43
CA ARG A 36 3.26 10.38 -9.76
C ARG A 36 4.02 9.59 -8.70
N LEU A 37 3.31 8.84 -7.84
CA LEU A 37 3.92 8.02 -6.80
C LEU A 37 4.86 6.97 -7.39
N ALA A 38 4.46 6.31 -8.49
CA ALA A 38 5.30 5.35 -9.19
C ALA A 38 6.62 5.93 -9.74
N GLY A 39 6.69 7.25 -9.93
CA GLY A 39 7.89 7.96 -10.36
C GLY A 39 8.90 8.26 -9.25
N PHE A 40 8.56 8.05 -7.98
CA PHE A 40 9.53 8.25 -6.88
C PHE A 40 10.54 7.10 -6.84
N SER A 41 11.82 7.46 -6.61
CA SER A 41 12.92 6.50 -6.44
C SER A 41 12.62 5.47 -5.36
N LEU A 42 11.97 5.88 -4.26
CA LEU A 42 11.56 5.00 -3.15
C LEU A 42 10.79 3.75 -3.60
N ILE A 43 10.01 3.83 -4.69
CA ILE A 43 9.22 2.70 -5.18
C ILE A 43 10.09 1.60 -5.79
N ASN A 44 11.25 1.97 -6.34
CA ASN A 44 12.20 1.07 -7.02
C ASN A 44 13.55 1.02 -6.29
N ASP A 45 13.55 1.34 -5.00
CA ASP A 45 14.76 1.45 -4.19
C ASP A 45 15.33 0.05 -3.85
N ASP A 46 16.66 -0.06 -3.76
CA ASP A 46 17.39 -1.30 -3.47
C ASP A 46 17.64 -1.53 -1.97
N THR A 47 16.89 -0.84 -1.12
CA THR A 47 16.96 -0.98 0.34
C THR A 47 16.83 -2.44 0.75
N THR A 48 17.75 -2.89 1.60
CA THR A 48 17.75 -4.25 2.15
C THR A 48 17.89 -4.25 3.66
N LEU A 49 17.16 -5.14 4.33
CA LEU A 49 17.38 -5.48 5.73
C LEU A 49 18.41 -6.61 5.82
N SER A 50 19.49 -6.38 6.56
CA SER A 50 20.57 -7.33 6.75
C SER A 50 20.65 -7.71 8.23
N VAL A 51 20.56 -9.00 8.51
CA VAL A 51 20.66 -9.57 9.86
C VAL A 51 21.79 -10.60 9.86
N GLY A 52 22.68 -10.53 10.85
CA GLY A 52 23.80 -11.47 10.93
C GLY A 52 24.66 -11.25 12.16
N ARG A 53 25.84 -11.86 12.17
CA ARG A 53 26.88 -11.66 13.20
C ARG A 53 28.07 -10.94 12.60
N TYR A 54 28.77 -10.14 13.41
CA TYR A 54 30.02 -9.53 12.99
C TYR A 54 31.11 -10.61 12.82
N PRO A 55 31.99 -10.47 11.80
CA PRO A 55 33.11 -11.39 11.64
C PRO A 55 34.00 -11.41 12.89
N GLY A 56 34.25 -12.60 13.43
CA GLY A 56 35.16 -12.78 14.58
C GLY A 56 34.55 -12.54 15.96
N GLY A 57 33.22 -12.39 16.06
CA GLY A 57 32.52 -12.26 17.34
C GLY A 57 31.12 -12.91 17.36
N ASP A 58 30.51 -12.94 18.54
CA ASP A 58 29.13 -13.42 18.75
C ASP A 58 28.09 -12.29 18.74
N GLU A 59 28.53 -11.05 18.52
CA GLU A 59 27.66 -9.88 18.44
C GLU A 59 26.83 -9.91 17.16
N TRP A 60 25.51 -9.81 17.34
CA TRP A 60 24.54 -9.74 16.26
C TRP A 60 24.33 -8.30 15.79
N TYR A 61 23.97 -8.13 14.52
CA TYR A 61 23.50 -6.87 13.97
C TYR A 61 22.18 -7.06 13.24
N VAL A 62 21.36 -6.00 13.26
CA VAL A 62 20.27 -5.76 12.32
C VAL A 62 20.53 -4.37 11.75
N ARG A 63 20.70 -4.27 10.44
CA ARG A 63 20.96 -2.99 9.77
C ARG A 63 20.17 -2.88 8.49
N VAL A 64 19.85 -1.64 8.13
CA VAL A 64 19.28 -1.32 6.82
C VAL A 64 20.40 -0.80 5.93
N LEU A 65 20.52 -1.36 4.74
CA LEU A 65 21.47 -0.94 3.72
C LEU A 65 20.71 -0.21 2.61
N GLY A 66 21.25 0.90 2.14
CA GLY A 66 20.67 1.66 1.02
C GLY A 66 19.35 2.37 1.35
N PHE A 67 19.08 2.71 2.61
CA PHE A 67 17.83 3.39 2.97
C PHE A 67 17.65 4.69 2.16
N PRO A 68 16.42 5.02 1.70
CA PRO A 68 16.21 6.18 0.85
C PRO A 68 16.57 7.46 1.58
N ALA A 69 17.04 8.47 0.83
CA ALA A 69 17.24 9.80 1.39
C ALA A 69 15.92 10.37 1.94
N ASP A 70 16.00 11.17 3.01
CA ASP A 70 14.82 11.72 3.69
C ASP A 70 13.87 12.43 2.73
N GLU A 71 14.37 13.24 1.80
CA GLU A 71 13.53 13.92 0.79
C GLU A 71 12.72 12.93 -0.06
N SER A 72 13.34 11.81 -0.46
CA SER A 72 12.67 10.77 -1.23
C SER A 72 11.61 10.05 -0.40
N PHE A 73 11.92 9.77 0.88
CA PHE A 73 10.97 9.14 1.79
C PHE A 73 9.76 10.05 2.08
N LEU A 74 10.01 11.32 2.41
CA LEU A 74 8.97 12.31 2.71
C LEU A 74 8.09 12.60 1.50
N GLY A 75 8.71 12.82 0.34
CA GLY A 75 7.99 13.08 -0.90
C GLY A 75 7.07 11.92 -1.30
N ALA A 76 7.59 10.69 -1.23
CA ALA A 76 6.80 9.49 -1.53
C ALA A 76 5.69 9.27 -0.48
N SER A 77 5.98 9.48 0.81
CA SER A 77 5.00 9.35 1.90
C SER A 77 3.84 10.33 1.76
N ALA A 78 4.11 11.57 1.37
CA ALA A 78 3.09 12.58 1.10
C ALA A 78 2.20 12.19 -0.11
N ALA A 79 2.80 11.71 -1.20
CA ALA A 79 2.06 11.25 -2.37
C ALA A 79 1.24 9.99 -2.06
N PHE A 80 1.82 9.03 -1.33
CA PHE A 80 1.16 7.83 -0.84
C PHE A 80 -0.05 8.15 0.01
N ARG A 81 0.07 9.10 0.95
CA ARG A 81 -1.03 9.52 1.82
C ARG A 81 -2.27 9.95 1.04
N GLN A 82 -2.13 10.65 -0.09
CA GLN A 82 -3.28 11.08 -0.90
C GLN A 82 -4.10 9.90 -1.42
N LEU A 83 -3.47 8.76 -1.67
CA LEU A 83 -4.13 7.53 -2.13
C LEU A 83 -4.62 6.69 -0.96
N HIS A 84 -3.87 6.69 0.15
CA HIS A 84 -4.05 5.77 1.26
C HIS A 84 -5.05 6.26 2.32
N ASN A 85 -4.98 7.53 2.71
CA ASN A 85 -5.77 8.08 3.81
C ASN A 85 -7.21 8.36 3.35
N ASP A 86 -8.19 7.74 4.02
CA ASP A 86 -9.61 7.86 3.66
C ASP A 86 -10.17 9.29 3.80
N GLY A 87 -9.50 10.17 4.55
CA GLY A 87 -9.83 11.59 4.65
C GLY A 87 -9.42 12.44 3.45
N GLU A 88 -8.61 11.90 2.54
CA GLU A 88 -8.19 12.60 1.32
C GLU A 88 -9.25 12.44 0.21
N PRO A 89 -9.59 13.50 -0.54
CA PRO A 89 -10.63 13.44 -1.57
C PRO A 89 -10.37 12.35 -2.62
N ALA A 90 -9.13 12.18 -3.06
CA ALA A 90 -8.74 11.20 -4.07
C ALA A 90 -8.16 9.90 -3.46
N SER A 91 -8.68 9.48 -2.31
CA SER A 91 -8.30 8.22 -1.66
C SER A 91 -8.85 6.99 -2.37
N PHE A 92 -8.26 5.82 -2.08
CA PHE A 92 -8.78 4.53 -2.55
C PHE A 92 -10.25 4.34 -2.18
N SER A 93 -10.62 4.64 -0.95
CA SER A 93 -12.00 4.44 -0.46
C SER A 93 -12.99 5.27 -1.27
N ASN A 94 -12.66 6.52 -1.59
CA ASN A 94 -13.52 7.36 -2.39
C ASN A 94 -13.57 6.92 -3.86
N ALA A 95 -12.44 6.53 -4.46
CA ALA A 95 -12.40 6.01 -5.83
C ALA A 95 -13.21 4.70 -5.96
N HIS A 96 -13.04 3.77 -5.01
CA HIS A 96 -13.85 2.56 -4.89
C HIS A 96 -15.35 2.88 -4.79
N ASN A 97 -15.73 3.82 -3.94
CA ASN A 97 -17.13 4.19 -3.74
C ASN A 97 -17.74 4.85 -4.97
N ALA A 98 -16.96 5.62 -5.75
CA ALA A 98 -17.40 6.19 -7.02
C ALA A 98 -17.79 5.10 -8.04
N LEU A 99 -17.00 4.02 -8.15
CA LEU A 99 -17.35 2.86 -8.98
C LEU A 99 -18.68 2.22 -8.56
N PHE A 100 -18.84 1.99 -7.25
CA PHE A 100 -20.06 1.39 -6.69
C PHE A 100 -21.30 2.27 -6.84
N LYS A 101 -21.13 3.60 -6.79
CA LYS A 101 -22.20 4.56 -7.01
C LYS A 101 -22.72 4.48 -8.44
N VAL A 102 -21.83 4.52 -9.43
CA VAL A 102 -22.20 4.44 -10.86
C VAL A 102 -22.75 3.08 -11.24
N MET A 103 -22.29 2.00 -10.61
CA MET A 103 -22.80 0.64 -10.84
C MET A 103 -24.33 0.56 -10.76
N LYS A 104 -24.96 1.30 -9.83
CA LYS A 104 -26.42 1.26 -9.63
C LYS A 104 -27.24 1.77 -10.83
N SER A 105 -26.63 2.56 -11.71
CA SER A 105 -27.28 3.10 -12.92
C SER A 105 -26.97 2.32 -14.19
N LEU A 106 -26.20 1.22 -14.11
CA LEU A 106 -25.79 0.44 -15.27
C LEU A 106 -26.79 -0.67 -15.63
N PRO A 107 -26.76 -1.20 -16.86
CA PRO A 107 -27.43 -2.46 -17.21
C PRO A 107 -26.92 -3.63 -16.36
N GLU A 108 -27.79 -4.60 -16.06
CA GLU A 108 -27.50 -5.72 -15.15
C GLU A 108 -26.22 -6.49 -15.52
N GLU A 109 -25.99 -6.74 -16.81
CA GLU A 109 -24.80 -7.41 -17.32
C GLU A 109 -23.49 -6.71 -16.92
N GLN A 110 -23.45 -5.36 -16.99
CA GLN A 110 -22.29 -4.59 -16.56
C GLN A 110 -22.16 -4.53 -15.02
N GLN A 111 -23.29 -4.62 -14.30
CA GLN A 111 -23.26 -4.65 -12.84
C GLN A 111 -22.58 -5.90 -12.30
N VAL A 112 -22.76 -7.06 -12.95
CA VAL A 112 -22.18 -8.34 -12.50
C VAL A 112 -20.66 -8.23 -12.37
N THR A 113 -19.98 -7.78 -13.43
CA THR A 113 -18.51 -7.66 -13.42
C THR A 113 -18.00 -6.73 -12.32
N ILE A 114 -18.70 -5.61 -12.07
CA ILE A 114 -18.31 -4.65 -11.02
C ILE A 114 -18.53 -5.26 -9.63
N ARG A 115 -19.67 -5.95 -9.41
CA ARG A 115 -19.99 -6.62 -8.14
C ARG A 115 -19.02 -7.74 -7.81
N GLU A 116 -18.49 -8.42 -8.82
CA GLU A 116 -17.53 -9.51 -8.63
C GLU A 116 -16.11 -8.99 -8.46
N THR A 117 -15.72 -7.95 -9.19
CA THR A 117 -14.33 -7.48 -9.22
C THR A 117 -14.01 -6.50 -8.10
N VAL A 118 -14.81 -5.44 -7.93
CA VAL A 118 -14.43 -4.31 -7.05
C VAL A 118 -14.33 -4.71 -5.57
N PRO A 119 -15.20 -5.57 -5.01
CA PRO A 119 -15.02 -6.10 -3.65
C PRO A 119 -13.71 -6.86 -3.43
N LEU A 120 -13.19 -7.56 -4.43
CA LEU A 120 -11.92 -8.30 -4.32
C LEU A 120 -10.75 -7.33 -4.10
N TRP A 121 -10.74 -6.21 -4.84
CA TRP A 121 -9.76 -5.14 -4.63
C TRP A 121 -9.88 -4.52 -3.24
N ARG A 122 -11.10 -4.25 -2.76
CA ARG A 122 -11.31 -3.74 -1.39
C ARG A 122 -10.81 -4.72 -0.32
N SER A 123 -11.12 -6.01 -0.49
CA SER A 123 -10.68 -7.07 0.41
C SER A 123 -9.16 -7.20 0.42
N ALA A 124 -8.52 -7.16 -0.74
CA ALA A 124 -7.06 -7.18 -0.87
C ALA A 124 -6.40 -5.98 -0.18
N ARG A 125 -6.92 -4.75 -0.37
CA ARG A 125 -6.45 -3.57 0.39
C ARG A 125 -6.57 -3.81 1.89
N GLY A 126 -7.74 -4.27 2.35
CA GLY A 126 -7.97 -4.54 3.78
C GLY A 126 -6.94 -5.50 4.36
N LYS A 127 -6.58 -6.56 3.64
CA LYS A 127 -5.51 -7.48 4.04
C LYS A 127 -4.13 -6.80 4.07
N LEU A 128 -3.80 -5.99 3.06
CA LEU A 128 -2.53 -5.26 3.00
C LEU A 128 -2.39 -4.14 4.04
N MET A 129 -3.51 -3.60 4.53
CA MET A 129 -3.51 -2.65 5.63
C MET A 129 -3.21 -3.33 6.98
N ASN A 130 -3.52 -4.63 7.12
CA ASN A 130 -3.35 -5.36 8.37
C ASN A 130 -2.12 -6.26 8.40
N HIS A 131 -1.59 -6.64 7.23
CA HIS A 131 -0.42 -7.51 7.12
C HIS A 131 0.45 -7.11 5.92
N THR A 132 1.77 -7.20 6.08
CA THR A 132 2.70 -6.98 4.96
C THR A 132 2.48 -8.03 3.86
N ILE A 133 2.83 -7.69 2.62
CA ILE A 133 2.73 -8.64 1.51
C ILE A 133 3.65 -9.86 1.74
N GLN A 134 4.77 -9.68 2.43
CA GLN A 134 5.71 -10.73 2.82
C GLN A 134 5.03 -11.73 3.77
N THR A 135 4.34 -11.24 4.80
CA THR A 135 3.55 -12.07 5.73
C THR A 135 2.49 -12.85 4.98
N LEU A 136 1.70 -12.19 4.13
CA LEU A 136 0.63 -12.86 3.37
C LEU A 136 1.18 -13.91 2.40
N THR A 137 2.35 -13.66 1.82
CA THR A 137 3.03 -14.63 0.95
C THR A 137 3.50 -15.84 1.73
N ALA A 138 4.10 -15.66 2.90
CA ALA A 138 4.54 -16.75 3.76
C ALA A 138 3.35 -17.64 4.18
N LEU A 139 2.24 -17.03 4.63
CA LEU A 139 1.03 -17.77 5.02
C LEU A 139 0.48 -18.60 3.85
N LYS A 140 0.40 -18.01 2.65
CA LYS A 140 -0.11 -18.71 1.46
C LYS A 140 0.82 -19.82 0.98
N ALA A 141 2.13 -19.62 1.04
CA ALA A 141 3.11 -20.56 0.53
C ALA A 141 3.35 -21.78 1.44
N SER A 142 3.10 -21.64 2.75
CA SER A 142 3.54 -22.63 3.74
C SER A 142 2.42 -23.26 4.58
N ASN A 143 1.14 -22.97 4.28
CA ASN A 143 -0.01 -23.34 5.14
C ASN A 143 0.17 -22.92 6.62
N ALA A 144 1.04 -21.94 6.89
CA ALA A 144 1.28 -21.41 8.22
C ALA A 144 0.11 -20.51 8.67
N THR A 145 -0.07 -20.39 9.98
CA THR A 145 -0.91 -19.38 10.62
C THR A 145 -0.05 -18.25 11.18
N LEU A 146 -0.68 -17.18 11.66
CA LEU A 146 0.01 -16.08 12.34
C LEU A 146 0.64 -16.50 13.67
N ASP A 147 0.29 -17.68 14.20
CA ASP A 147 0.93 -18.25 15.39
C ASP A 147 2.29 -18.88 15.08
N ASN A 148 2.59 -19.12 13.79
CA ASN A 148 3.89 -19.59 13.35
C ASN A 148 4.86 -18.40 13.19
N PRO A 149 6.19 -18.63 13.32
CA PRO A 149 7.19 -17.63 12.96
C PRO A 149 7.10 -17.33 11.45
N VAL A 150 6.52 -16.20 11.10
CA VAL A 150 6.41 -15.72 9.72
C VAL A 150 7.03 -14.35 9.58
N SER A 151 7.64 -14.09 8.43
CA SER A 151 8.28 -12.81 8.14
C SER A 151 7.32 -11.65 8.35
N PHE A 152 7.73 -10.68 9.17
CA PHE A 152 6.96 -9.48 9.51
C PHE A 152 5.58 -9.77 10.13
N GLY A 153 5.37 -10.94 10.73
CA GLY A 153 4.07 -11.34 11.30
C GLY A 153 3.54 -10.42 12.39
N ASN A 154 4.44 -9.67 13.06
CA ASN A 154 4.11 -8.68 14.09
C ASN A 154 3.83 -7.27 13.53
N ILE A 155 3.96 -7.05 12.22
CA ILE A 155 3.78 -5.73 11.61
C ILE A 155 2.33 -5.57 11.18
N ASN A 156 1.67 -4.52 11.68
CA ASN A 156 0.45 -3.96 11.12
C ASN A 156 0.83 -2.75 10.24
N PRO A 157 0.73 -2.86 8.89
CA PRO A 157 1.11 -1.79 7.98
C PRO A 157 0.42 -0.45 8.22
N ASP A 158 -0.91 -0.43 8.38
CA ASP A 158 -1.69 0.80 8.55
C ASP A 158 -1.31 1.54 9.84
N GLU A 159 -1.22 0.80 10.94
CA GLU A 159 -0.78 1.35 12.21
C GLU A 159 0.66 1.88 12.13
N LEU A 160 1.58 1.08 11.59
CA LEU A 160 2.99 1.46 11.49
C LEU A 160 3.19 2.69 10.61
N ILE A 161 2.55 2.73 9.44
CA ILE A 161 2.62 3.88 8.53
C ILE A 161 2.06 5.14 9.22
N ARG A 162 0.94 5.02 9.93
CA ARG A 162 0.37 6.14 10.70
C ARG A 162 1.35 6.61 11.77
N THR A 163 1.97 5.70 12.51
CA THR A 163 2.95 6.05 13.56
C THR A 163 4.15 6.80 12.98
N PHE A 164 4.69 6.38 11.82
CA PHE A 164 5.79 7.10 11.16
C PHE A 164 5.34 8.46 10.59
N ASN A 165 4.19 8.50 9.91
CA ASN A 165 3.69 9.72 9.27
C ASN A 165 3.26 10.80 10.29
N TYR A 166 2.67 10.41 11.42
CA TYR A 166 2.14 11.33 12.44
C TYR A 166 3.01 11.41 13.72
N GLY A 167 4.09 10.63 13.78
CA GLY A 167 5.10 10.74 14.83
C GLY A 167 6.25 11.68 14.47
N ASP A 168 6.61 11.77 13.19
CA ASP A 168 7.78 12.56 12.76
C ASP A 168 7.71 13.00 11.29
N SER A 169 7.41 12.09 10.36
CA SER A 169 7.67 12.31 8.92
C SER A 169 6.81 13.40 8.26
N LEU A 170 5.50 13.42 8.51
CA LEU A 170 4.58 14.39 7.87
C LEU A 170 3.93 15.34 8.88
N HIS A 171 3.71 14.87 10.10
CA HIS A 171 3.21 15.66 11.22
C HIS A 171 3.94 15.26 12.50
N PHE A 172 4.37 16.26 13.27
CA PHE A 172 4.89 16.07 14.61
C PHE A 172 3.72 16.18 15.60
N GLY A 173 3.17 15.05 16.04
CA GLY A 173 1.94 15.02 16.82
C GLY A 173 1.73 13.75 17.64
N ASP A 174 0.48 13.27 17.67
CA ASP A 174 -0.01 12.25 18.61
C ASP A 174 0.72 10.90 18.56
N GLY A 175 1.47 10.60 17.49
CA GLY A 175 2.22 9.35 17.31
C GLY A 175 3.63 9.35 17.92
N ARG A 176 4.11 10.49 18.44
CA ARG A 176 5.53 10.65 18.83
C ARG A 176 5.98 9.69 19.92
N GLY A 177 5.24 9.58 21.02
CA GLY A 177 5.63 8.69 22.12
C GLY A 177 5.69 7.22 21.70
N GLN A 178 4.81 6.80 20.78
CA GLN A 178 4.84 5.45 20.22
C GLN A 178 6.05 5.26 19.29
N LEU A 179 6.37 6.25 18.46
CA LEU A 179 7.54 6.21 17.59
C LEU A 179 8.84 6.21 18.39
N ASP A 180 8.99 7.09 19.38
CA ASP A 180 10.16 7.15 20.27
C ASP A 180 10.40 5.80 20.95
N ASN A 181 9.34 5.13 21.43
CA ASN A 181 9.43 3.80 22.01
C ASN A 181 9.81 2.71 21.00
N LEU A 182 9.29 2.77 19.77
CA LEU A 182 9.63 1.81 18.71
C LEU A 182 11.09 1.94 18.26
N LEU A 183 11.64 3.15 18.29
CA LEU A 183 13.00 3.44 17.80
C LEU A 183 14.05 3.50 18.93
N ALA A 184 13.67 3.25 20.19
CA ALA A 184 14.59 3.35 21.33
C ALA A 184 15.73 2.32 21.30
N ASP A 185 15.49 1.15 20.69
CA ASP A 185 16.50 0.10 20.48
C ASP A 185 16.99 0.15 19.01
N PRO A 186 18.31 0.24 18.74
CA PRO A 186 18.84 0.24 17.37
C PRO A 186 18.41 -0.95 16.49
N PHE A 187 18.22 -2.14 17.08
CA PHE A 187 17.70 -3.31 16.38
C PHE A 187 16.25 -3.10 15.95
N HIS A 188 15.43 -2.52 16.83
CA HIS A 188 14.05 -2.15 16.53
C HIS A 188 13.98 -1.02 15.52
N GLU A 189 14.84 -0.01 15.63
CA GLU A 189 14.88 1.12 14.70
C GLU A 189 15.07 0.64 13.25
N ALA A 190 16.12 -0.17 13.01
CA ALA A 190 16.40 -0.73 11.69
C ALA A 190 15.22 -1.57 11.17
N TYR A 191 14.67 -2.44 12.03
CA TYR A 191 13.56 -3.33 11.67
C TYR A 191 12.28 -2.56 11.34
N TYR A 192 11.85 -1.61 12.17
CA TYR A 192 10.60 -0.87 11.99
C TYR A 192 10.69 0.17 10.87
N LYS A 193 11.84 0.83 10.67
CA LYS A 193 12.05 1.71 9.50
C LYS A 193 11.92 0.92 8.20
N TYR A 194 12.59 -0.23 8.10
CA TYR A 194 12.47 -1.09 6.93
C TYR A 194 11.04 -1.63 6.75
N SER A 195 10.39 -2.04 7.83
CA SER A 195 9.01 -2.54 7.83
C SER A 195 8.01 -1.48 7.35
N ALA A 196 8.19 -0.22 7.74
CA ALA A 196 7.38 0.90 7.27
C ALA A 196 7.58 1.13 5.77
N LEU A 197 8.84 1.13 5.30
CA LEU A 197 9.18 1.26 3.89
C LEU A 197 8.51 0.17 3.03
N ILE A 198 8.71 -1.10 3.36
CA ILE A 198 8.13 -2.21 2.57
C ILE A 198 6.59 -2.22 2.63
N SER A 199 6.00 -1.70 3.70
CA SER A 199 4.54 -1.54 3.84
C SER A 199 4.01 -0.49 2.87
N ILE A 200 4.68 0.68 2.79
CA ILE A 200 4.36 1.74 1.82
C ILE A 200 4.54 1.21 0.40
N VAL A 201 5.66 0.56 0.09
CA VAL A 201 5.94 0.03 -1.25
C VAL A 201 4.91 -1.03 -1.65
N GLY A 202 4.57 -1.95 -0.75
CA GLY A 202 3.58 -3.01 -1.01
C GLY A 202 2.18 -2.46 -1.30
N LEU A 203 1.71 -1.51 -0.48
CA LEU A 203 0.43 -0.83 -0.71
C LEU A 203 0.45 0.06 -1.96
N SER A 204 1.58 0.71 -2.26
CA SER A 204 1.75 1.53 -3.47
C SER A 204 1.57 0.71 -4.74
N HIS A 205 2.22 -0.46 -4.82
CA HIS A 205 2.06 -1.37 -5.95
C HIS A 205 0.60 -1.85 -6.12
N PHE A 206 -0.10 -2.07 -5.01
CA PHE A 206 -1.54 -2.36 -5.06
C PHE A 206 -2.33 -1.16 -5.63
N TYR A 207 -2.03 0.07 -5.21
CA TYR A 207 -2.67 1.27 -5.75
C TYR A 207 -2.38 1.53 -7.22
N PHE A 208 -1.21 1.13 -7.72
CA PHE A 208 -0.89 1.18 -9.15
C PHE A 208 -1.76 0.21 -9.93
N GLY A 209 -1.91 -1.03 -9.47
CA GLY A 209 -2.83 -2.00 -10.08
C GLY A 209 -4.27 -1.51 -10.10
N PHE A 210 -4.74 -0.91 -9.01
CA PHE A 210 -6.09 -0.34 -8.96
C PHE A 210 -6.23 0.88 -9.89
N ALA A 211 -5.19 1.69 -10.06
CA ALA A 211 -5.20 2.79 -11.02
C ALA A 211 -5.34 2.30 -12.47
N VAL A 212 -4.76 1.15 -12.83
CA VAL A 212 -4.97 0.53 -14.16
C VAL A 212 -6.44 0.15 -14.35
N LEU A 213 -7.07 -0.45 -13.33
CA LEU A 213 -8.50 -0.79 -13.37
C LEU A 213 -9.35 0.47 -13.60
N LEU A 214 -9.03 1.55 -12.88
CA LEU A 214 -9.71 2.83 -13.01
C LEU A 214 -9.48 3.49 -14.38
N ASP A 215 -8.30 3.36 -14.96
CA ASP A 215 -7.97 3.90 -16.30
C ASP A 215 -8.75 3.14 -17.39
N SER A 216 -8.89 1.82 -17.26
CA SER A 216 -9.73 0.99 -18.15
C SER A 216 -11.21 1.40 -18.06
N ALA A 217 -11.71 1.63 -16.84
CA ALA A 217 -13.05 2.15 -16.59
C ALA A 217 -13.33 3.50 -17.29
N LEU A 218 -12.32 4.36 -17.45
CA LEU A 218 -12.45 5.70 -18.05
C LEU A 218 -12.29 5.76 -19.57
N SER A 219 -11.52 4.83 -20.17
CA SER A 219 -11.03 4.95 -21.56
C SER A 219 -12.09 4.76 -22.67
N GLY A 220 -13.39 4.80 -22.33
CA GLY A 220 -14.52 4.71 -23.26
C GLY A 220 -15.15 6.05 -23.67
N VAL A 221 -14.65 7.17 -23.16
CA VAL A 221 -15.18 8.51 -23.45
C VAL A 221 -14.05 9.37 -24.02
N SER A 222 -13.72 9.15 -25.30
CA SER A 222 -12.91 10.05 -26.14
C SER A 222 -13.78 10.64 -27.24
#